data_AF-Q4RCQ3-F1
#
_entry.id   AF-Q4RCQ3-F1
#
_cell.length_a   1.000
_cell.length_b   1.000
_cell.length_c   1.000
_cell.angle_alpha   90.00
_cell.angle_beta   90.00
_cell.angle_gamma   90.00
#
_symmetry.space_group_name_H-M   'P 1'
#
loop_
_entity.id
_entity.type
_entity.pdbx_description
1 polymer ?
#
loop_
_entity_poly.entity_id
_entity_poly.type
_entity_poly.pdbx_seq_one_letter_code
_entity_poly.pdbx_strand_id
1 'polypeptide(L)'
;RFGILEEVKVELRLKQLLWESVQEWDSLHNGWRKSKLQLLDVDQIRSQIMKYDKYVSQLEEGLPKNSVVSGLKDKMEVTRRTLPVIADLRHLSVDQESWKTLETVLETSLDVETLTLSFLEEADIISHAKTIQEVTKQLS
;
A
#
# COMPACT_ATOMS: atom_id res chain seq x y z
N ARG A 1 15.40 -43.26 2.13
CA ARG A 1 15.60 -42.17 1.15
C ARG A 1 14.27 -41.42 1.02
N PHE A 2 14.00 -40.49 1.94
CA PHE A 2 12.75 -39.70 2.02
C PHE A 2 12.97 -38.19 1.76
N GLY A 3 14.22 -37.74 1.63
CA GLY A 3 14.57 -36.32 1.49
C GLY A 3 13.89 -35.62 0.31
N ILE A 4 13.83 -36.27 -0.85
CA ILE A 4 13.18 -35.71 -2.05
C ILE A 4 11.67 -35.47 -1.83
N LEU A 5 11.00 -36.35 -1.09
CA LEU A 5 9.57 -36.19 -0.80
C LEU A 5 9.34 -35.01 0.16
N GLU A 6 10.20 -34.84 1.15
CA GLU A 6 10.10 -33.71 2.09
C GLU A 6 10.46 -32.38 1.42
N GLU A 7 11.48 -32.35 0.56
CA GLU A 7 11.82 -31.18 -0.26
C GLU A 7 10.66 -30.74 -1.15
N VAL A 8 10.04 -31.67 -1.87
CA VAL A 8 8.88 -31.38 -2.75
C VAL A 8 7.67 -30.89 -1.94
N LYS A 9 7.43 -31.44 -0.74
CA LYS A 9 6.36 -30.97 0.14
C LYS A 9 6.59 -29.53 0.61
N VAL A 10 7.83 -29.18 0.96
CA VAL A 10 8.18 -27.81 1.38
C VAL A 10 8.01 -26.84 0.21
N GLU A 11 8.54 -27.19 -0.98
CA GLU A 11 8.42 -26.36 -2.17
C GLU A 11 6.94 -26.12 -2.55
N LEU A 12 6.10 -27.16 -2.49
CA LEU A 12 4.67 -27.04 -2.79
C LEU A 12 3.96 -26.09 -1.81
N ARG A 13 4.25 -26.21 -0.51
CA ARG A 13 3.69 -25.32 0.53
C ARG A 13 4.09 -23.87 0.30
N LEU A 14 5.33 -23.61 -0.09
CA LEU A 14 5.81 -22.26 -0.38
C LEU A 14 5.16 -21.68 -1.64
N LYS A 15 4.99 -22.48 -2.70
CA LYS A 15 4.26 -22.05 -3.90
C LYS A 15 2.78 -21.75 -3.59
N GLN A 16 2.16 -22.55 -2.72
CA GLN A 16 0.80 -22.29 -2.25
C GLN A 16 0.72 -20.98 -1.46
N LEU A 17 1.62 -20.78 -0.49
CA LEU A 17 1.71 -19.53 0.27
C LEU A 17 1.88 -18.31 -0.65
N LEU A 18 2.75 -18.40 -1.67
CA LEU A 18 2.94 -17.34 -2.65
C LEU A 18 1.64 -17.01 -3.40
N TRP A 19 0.97 -18.02 -3.93
CA TRP A 19 -0.28 -17.83 -4.67
C TRP A 19 -1.37 -17.20 -3.81
N GLU A 20 -1.57 -17.74 -2.61
CA GLU A 20 -2.56 -17.23 -1.64
C GLU A 20 -2.22 -15.79 -1.23
N SER A 21 -0.95 -15.49 -0.97
CA SER A 21 -0.49 -14.14 -0.61
C SER A 21 -0.77 -13.14 -1.72
N VAL A 22 -0.44 -13.46 -2.98
CA VAL A 22 -0.69 -12.54 -4.09
C VAL A 22 -2.18 -12.26 -4.24
N GLN A 23 -3.02 -13.30 -4.17
CA GLN A 23 -4.47 -13.14 -4.28
C GLN A 23 -5.06 -12.34 -3.11
N GLU A 24 -4.65 -12.63 -1.88
CA GLU A 24 -5.11 -11.92 -0.68
C GLU A 24 -4.67 -10.45 -0.74
N TRP A 25 -3.42 -10.16 -1.13
CA TRP A 25 -2.90 -8.80 -1.27
C TRP A 25 -3.69 -8.00 -2.31
N ASP A 26 -3.96 -8.60 -3.47
CA ASP A 26 -4.73 -7.93 -4.53
C ASP A 26 -6.16 -7.65 -4.08
N SER A 27 -6.78 -8.55 -3.32
CA SER A 27 -8.10 -8.32 -2.73
C SER A 27 -8.07 -7.17 -1.71
N LEU A 28 -7.09 -7.15 -0.80
CA LEU A 28 -6.92 -6.09 0.19
C LEU A 28 -6.70 -4.73 -0.48
N HIS A 29 -5.76 -4.67 -1.42
CA HIS A 29 -5.42 -3.47 -2.15
C HIS A 29 -6.61 -2.93 -2.96
N ASN A 30 -7.37 -3.79 -3.63
CA ASN A 30 -8.59 -3.39 -4.32
C ASN A 30 -9.67 -2.87 -3.36
N GLY A 31 -9.75 -3.42 -2.15
CA GLY A 31 -10.58 -2.89 -1.07
C GLY A 31 -10.15 -1.47 -0.69
N TRP A 32 -8.86 -1.25 -0.46
CA TRP A 32 -8.32 0.07 -0.14
C TRP A 32 -8.55 1.09 -1.27
N ARG A 33 -8.33 0.70 -2.53
CA ARG A 33 -8.57 1.57 -3.70
C ARG A 33 -10.00 2.12 -3.73
N LYS A 34 -10.99 1.29 -3.40
CA LYS A 34 -12.41 1.66 -3.43
C LYS A 34 -12.89 2.37 -2.16
N SER A 35 -12.11 2.32 -1.08
CA SER A 35 -12.46 2.99 0.17
C SER A 35 -12.23 4.49 0.07
N LYS A 36 -13.10 5.24 0.74
CA LYS A 36 -12.89 6.68 0.96
C LYS A 36 -11.65 6.91 1.82
N LEU A 37 -10.95 8.02 1.60
CA LEU A 37 -9.75 8.40 2.33
C LEU A 37 -9.95 8.33 3.85
N GLN A 38 -11.08 8.86 4.35
CA GLN A 38 -11.42 8.88 5.77
C GLN A 38 -11.61 7.50 6.40
N LEU A 39 -11.94 6.49 5.60
CA LEU A 39 -12.20 5.12 6.05
C LEU A 39 -10.95 4.25 6.02
N LEU A 40 -9.84 4.74 5.44
CA LEU A 40 -8.59 3.99 5.38
C LEU A 40 -7.87 4.03 6.71
N ASP A 41 -7.69 2.85 7.32
CA ASP A 41 -6.89 2.70 8.52
C ASP A 41 -5.40 2.50 8.17
N VAL A 42 -4.60 3.55 8.43
CA VAL A 42 -3.16 3.58 8.15
C VAL A 42 -2.40 2.53 8.95
N ASP A 43 -2.81 2.27 10.20
CA ASP A 43 -2.15 1.29 11.06
C ASP A 43 -2.52 -0.13 10.65
N GLN A 44 -3.77 -0.36 10.22
CA GLN A 44 -4.17 -1.63 9.62
C GLN A 44 -3.35 -1.93 8.35
N ILE A 45 -3.23 -0.97 7.44
CA ILE A 45 -2.45 -1.15 6.20
C ILE A 45 -0.97 -1.41 6.54
N ARG A 46 -0.39 -0.67 7.48
CA ARG A 46 0.99 -0.90 7.97
C ARG A 46 1.17 -2.31 8.54
N SER A 47 0.20 -2.79 9.32
CA SER A 47 0.22 -4.15 9.87
C SER A 47 0.17 -5.22 8.77
N GLN A 48 -0.64 -5.00 7.72
CA GLN A 48 -0.63 -5.88 6.55
C GLN A 48 0.72 -5.88 5.85
N ILE A 49 1.31 -4.70 5.60
CA ILE A 49 2.67 -4.60 5.03
C ILE A 49 3.68 -5.44 5.83
N MET A 50 3.67 -5.33 7.16
CA MET A 50 4.56 -6.11 8.04
C MET A 50 4.28 -7.62 8.03
N LYS A 51 3.01 -8.04 7.91
CA LYS A 51 2.63 -9.45 7.74
C LYS A 51 3.26 -10.00 6.46
N TYR A 52 3.13 -9.27 5.36
CA TYR A 52 3.61 -9.70 4.05
C TYR A 52 5.12 -9.63 3.91
N ASP A 53 5.81 -8.75 4.65
CA ASP A 53 7.28 -8.80 4.74
C ASP A 53 7.78 -10.16 5.20
N LYS A 54 7.14 -10.73 6.22
CA LYS A 54 7.50 -12.07 6.72
C LYS A 54 7.27 -13.14 5.66
N TYR A 55 6.19 -13.03 4.90
CA TYR A 55 5.90 -13.96 3.80
C TYR A 55 6.94 -13.83 2.69
N VAL A 56 7.28 -12.61 2.26
CA VAL A 56 8.30 -12.38 1.24
C VAL A 56 9.65 -12.92 1.69
N SER A 57 10.09 -12.66 2.93
CA SER A 57 11.35 -13.23 3.44
C SER A 57 11.34 -14.76 3.42
N GLN A 58 10.26 -15.39 3.91
CA GLN A 58 10.12 -16.85 3.89
C GLN A 58 10.15 -17.43 2.47
N LEU A 59 9.54 -16.74 1.51
CA LEU A 59 9.48 -17.15 0.11
C LEU A 59 10.83 -16.94 -0.60
N GLU A 60 11.55 -15.84 -0.32
CA GLU A 60 12.89 -15.57 -0.86
C GLU A 60 13.93 -16.58 -0.34
N GLU A 61 13.81 -17.01 0.92
CA GLU A 61 14.70 -18.04 1.50
C GLU A 61 14.37 -19.45 1.02
N GLY A 62 13.08 -19.75 0.82
CA GLY A 62 12.62 -21.11 0.55
C GLY A 62 12.44 -21.47 -0.93
N LEU A 63 12.32 -20.47 -1.81
CA LEU A 63 12.18 -20.68 -3.26
C LEU A 63 13.41 -20.19 -4.02
N PRO A 64 13.76 -20.82 -5.15
CA PRO A 64 14.69 -20.22 -6.09
C PRO A 64 14.12 -18.89 -6.61
N LYS A 65 14.99 -18.07 -7.19
CA LYS A 65 14.67 -16.73 -7.70
C LYS A 65 13.35 -16.72 -8.48
N ASN A 66 12.34 -16.00 -7.95
CA ASN A 66 10.96 -16.04 -8.45
C ASN A 66 10.44 -14.62 -8.71
N SER A 67 10.06 -14.32 -9.95
CA SER A 67 9.58 -12.99 -10.37
C SER A 67 8.25 -12.60 -9.73
N VAL A 68 7.41 -13.56 -9.34
CA VAL A 68 6.13 -13.29 -8.67
C VAL A 68 6.37 -12.77 -7.25
N VAL A 69 7.38 -13.31 -6.55
CA VAL A 69 7.81 -12.78 -5.25
C VAL A 69 8.29 -11.33 -5.39
N SER A 70 9.08 -11.04 -6.43
CA SER A 70 9.49 -9.67 -6.74
C SER A 70 8.28 -8.76 -7.04
N GLY A 71 7.31 -9.22 -7.83
CA GLY A 71 6.11 -8.45 -8.13
C GLY A 71 5.24 -8.16 -6.89
N LEU A 72 5.15 -9.10 -5.95
CA LEU A 72 4.47 -8.86 -4.66
C LEU A 72 5.20 -7.78 -3.85
N LYS A 73 6.54 -7.85 -3.80
CA LYS A 73 7.38 -6.86 -3.12
C LYS A 73 7.22 -5.46 -3.72
N ASP A 74 7.19 -5.35 -5.04
CA ASP A 74 6.97 -4.07 -5.73
C ASP A 74 5.60 -3.47 -5.38
N LYS A 75 4.54 -4.28 -5.34
CA LYS A 75 3.21 -3.83 -4.89
C LYS A 75 3.24 -3.32 -3.45
N MET A 76 3.91 -4.04 -2.55
CA MET A 76 4.05 -3.62 -1.15
C MET A 76 4.84 -2.31 -1.02
N GLU A 77 5.90 -2.14 -1.80
CA GLU A 77 6.70 -0.91 -1.83
C GLU A 77 5.90 0.30 -2.32
N VAL A 78 5.07 0.12 -3.35
CA VAL A 78 4.14 1.17 -3.79
C VAL A 78 3.20 1.54 -2.65
N THR A 79 2.55 0.58 -2.01
CA THR A 79 1.65 0.85 -0.87
C THR A 79 2.38 1.53 0.30
N ARG A 80 3.62 1.15 0.60
CA ARG A 80 4.45 1.81 1.64
C ARG A 80 4.69 3.27 1.33
N ARG A 81 4.94 3.62 0.07
CA ARG A 81 5.17 5.01 -0.36
C ARG A 81 3.89 5.83 -0.35
N THR A 82 2.74 5.19 -0.57
CA THR A 82 1.43 5.84 -0.53
C THR A 82 0.94 6.12 0.89
N LEU A 83 1.31 5.29 1.87
CA LEU A 83 0.90 5.45 3.28
C LEU A 83 1.14 6.85 3.88
N PRO A 84 2.34 7.47 3.78
CA PRO A 84 2.55 8.81 4.32
C PRO A 84 1.64 9.85 3.65
N VAL A 85 1.40 9.72 2.34
CA VAL A 85 0.48 10.62 1.62
C VAL A 85 -0.94 10.49 2.16
N ILE A 86 -1.42 9.27 2.39
CA ILE A 86 -2.75 9.04 3.00
C ILE A 86 -2.81 9.70 4.39
N ALA A 87 -1.77 9.54 5.21
CA ALA A 87 -1.74 10.11 6.55
C ALA A 87 -1.75 11.65 6.53
N ASP A 88 -0.93 12.25 5.67
CA ASP A 88 -0.83 13.71 5.51
C ASP A 88 -2.15 14.30 4.98
N LEU A 89 -2.76 13.68 3.97
CA LEU A 89 -4.06 14.09 3.42
C LEU A 89 -5.18 13.97 4.47
N ARG A 90 -5.19 12.89 5.27
CA ARG A 90 -6.15 12.75 6.37
C ARG A 90 -5.95 13.82 7.44
N HIS A 91 -4.71 14.20 7.75
CA HIS A 91 -4.45 15.29 8.68
C HIS A 91 -4.98 16.63 8.14
N LEU A 92 -4.68 16.96 6.88
CA LEU A 92 -5.12 18.21 6.24
C LEU A 92 -6.64 18.30 6.07
N SER A 93 -7.32 17.16 5.95
CA SER A 93 -8.77 17.10 5.75
C SER A 93 -9.62 17.48 6.97
N VAL A 94 -9.00 17.69 8.13
CA VAL A 94 -9.70 18.07 9.36
C VAL A 94 -10.19 19.53 9.30
N ASP A 95 -9.45 20.39 8.60
CA ASP A 95 -9.71 21.82 8.52
C ASP A 95 -9.86 22.30 7.06
N GLN A 96 -10.87 23.14 6.81
CA GLN A 96 -11.24 23.57 5.47
C GLN A 96 -10.23 24.56 4.87
N GLU A 97 -9.55 25.38 5.69
CA GLU A 97 -8.54 26.33 5.22
C GLU A 97 -7.26 25.59 4.80
N SER A 98 -6.87 24.60 5.59
CA SER A 98 -5.78 23.67 5.31
C SER A 98 -6.00 22.90 3.99
N TRP A 99 -7.23 22.41 3.78
CA TRP A 99 -7.58 21.71 2.54
C TRP A 99 -7.55 22.63 1.32
N LYS A 100 -8.08 23.86 1.41
CA LYS A 100 -8.03 24.82 0.31
C LYS A 100 -6.60 25.20 -0.08
N THR A 101 -5.71 25.30 0.91
CA THR A 101 -4.28 25.55 0.67
C THR A 101 -3.67 24.40 -0.12
N LEU A 102 -3.97 23.17 0.26
CA LEU A 102 -3.55 21.98 -0.47
C LEU A 102 -4.09 21.96 -1.92
N GLU A 103 -5.38 22.18 -2.14
CA GLU A 103 -5.98 22.23 -3.48
C GLU A 103 -5.32 23.30 -4.37
N THR A 104 -5.00 24.46 -3.79
CA THR A 104 -4.31 25.55 -4.49
C THR A 104 -2.89 25.14 -4.90
N VAL A 105 -2.16 24.47 -4.01
CA VAL A 105 -0.79 24.02 -4.27
C VAL A 105 -0.73 22.86 -5.26
N LEU A 106 -1.73 21.97 -5.24
CA LEU A 106 -1.86 20.85 -6.18
C LEU A 106 -2.53 21.24 -7.50
N GLU A 107 -2.96 22.50 -7.64
CA GLU A 107 -3.73 23.02 -8.78
C GLU A 107 -4.92 22.11 -9.16
N THR A 108 -5.49 21.41 -8.18
CA THR A 108 -6.49 20.36 -8.37
C THR A 108 -7.59 20.52 -7.33
N SER A 109 -8.85 20.50 -7.77
CA SER A 109 -9.99 20.48 -6.84
C SER A 109 -10.26 19.04 -6.41
N LEU A 110 -10.29 18.83 -5.10
CA LEU A 110 -10.43 17.54 -4.45
C LEU A 110 -11.60 17.60 -3.46
N ASP A 111 -12.59 16.73 -3.65
CA ASP A 111 -13.69 16.58 -2.70
C ASP A 111 -13.30 15.61 -1.58
N VAL A 112 -13.02 16.14 -0.38
CA VAL A 112 -12.67 15.38 0.83
C VAL A 112 -13.66 14.24 1.12
N GLU A 113 -14.96 14.45 0.87
CA GLU A 113 -16.00 13.51 1.28
C GLU A 113 -16.09 12.29 0.37
N THR A 114 -15.64 12.42 -0.88
CA THR A 114 -15.72 11.38 -1.91
C THR A 114 -14.36 10.87 -2.36
N LEU A 115 -13.26 11.50 -1.91
CA LEU A 115 -11.90 11.12 -2.26
C LEU A 115 -11.63 9.65 -1.91
N THR A 116 -11.18 8.89 -2.90
CA THR A 116 -10.80 7.47 -2.75
C THR A 116 -9.32 7.30 -3.06
N LEU A 117 -8.73 6.19 -2.60
CA LEU A 117 -7.35 5.89 -2.96
C LEU A 117 -7.17 5.70 -4.47
N SER A 118 -8.15 5.10 -5.17
CA SER A 118 -8.09 4.99 -6.64
C SER A 118 -8.01 6.35 -7.31
N PHE A 119 -8.78 7.33 -6.83
CA PHE A 119 -8.73 8.70 -7.36
C PHE A 119 -7.34 9.32 -7.16
N LEU A 120 -6.73 9.17 -5.97
CA LEU A 120 -5.39 9.71 -5.70
C LEU A 120 -4.32 9.13 -6.63
N GLU A 121 -4.46 7.87 -7.01
CA GLU A 121 -3.56 7.22 -7.97
C GLU A 121 -3.83 7.67 -9.41
N GLU A 122 -5.10 7.83 -9.80
CA GLU A 122 -5.49 8.27 -11.15
C GLU A 122 -5.16 9.74 -11.41
N ALA A 123 -5.28 10.59 -10.39
CA ALA A 123 -4.93 12.01 -10.46
C ALA A 123 -3.44 12.28 -10.16
N ASP A 124 -2.61 11.24 -10.07
CA ASP A 124 -1.16 11.31 -9.78
C ASP A 124 -0.79 12.08 -8.50
N ILE A 125 -1.71 12.20 -7.55
CA ILE A 125 -1.51 12.97 -6.30
C ILE A 125 -0.35 12.39 -5.47
N ILE A 126 -0.11 11.09 -5.58
CA ILE A 126 0.98 10.39 -4.86
C ILE A 126 2.36 10.89 -5.31
N SER A 127 2.52 11.34 -6.56
CA SER A 127 3.80 11.90 -7.03
C SER A 127 4.14 13.23 -6.35
N HIS A 128 3.11 13.96 -5.88
CA HIS A 128 3.22 15.20 -5.13
C HIS A 128 3.47 15.01 -3.62
N ALA A 129 3.82 13.79 -3.17
CA ALA A 129 4.02 13.46 -1.76
C ALA A 129 4.89 14.46 -0.97
N LYS A 130 5.95 15.00 -1.58
CA LYS A 130 6.84 15.99 -0.93
C LYS A 130 6.11 17.30 -0.65
N THR A 131 5.39 17.80 -1.64
CA THR A 131 4.62 19.04 -1.56
C THR A 131 3.51 18.91 -0.53
N ILE A 132 2.80 17.78 -0.54
CA ILE A 132 1.75 17.48 0.45
C ILE A 132 2.35 17.50 1.86
N GLN A 133 3.47 16.83 2.06
CA GLN A 133 4.16 16.80 3.35
C GLN A 133 4.63 18.20 3.80
N GLU A 134 5.11 19.05 2.89
CA GLU A 134 5.52 20.42 3.20
C GLU A 134 4.34 21.26 3.68
N VAL A 135 3.19 21.16 3.00
CA VAL A 135 1.95 21.83 3.41
C VAL A 135 1.48 21.32 4.77
N THR A 136 1.48 20.00 4.99
CA THR A 136 1.16 19.40 6.30
C THR A 136 2.05 19.96 7.40
N LYS A 137 3.37 20.03 7.20
CA LYS A 137 4.31 20.57 8.20
C LYS A 137 4.14 22.07 8.48
N GLN A 138 3.66 22.85 7.52
CA GLN A 138 3.43 24.29 7.71
C GLN A 138 2.17 24.57 8.52
N LEU A 139 1.21 23.64 8.49
CA LEU A 139 -0.11 23.78 9.10
C LEU A 139 -0.28 22.97 10.40
N SER A 140 0.63 22.01 10.67
CA SER A 140 0.77 21.29 11.96
C SER A 140 1.42 22.14 13.05
#